data_AF-A0AAN4WG16-F1
#
_entry.id   AF-A0AAN4WG16-F1
#
_cell.length_a   1.000
_cell.length_b   1.000
_cell.length_c   1.000
_cell.angle_alpha   90.00
_cell.angle_beta   90.00
_cell.angle_gamma   90.00
#
_symmetry.space_group_name_H-M   'P 1'
#
loop_
_entity.id
_entity.type
_entity.pdbx_description
1 polymer ?
#
loop_
_entity_poly.entity_id
_entity_poly.type
_entity_poly.pdbx_seq_one_letter_code
_entity_poly.pdbx_strand_id
1 'polypeptide(L)'
;MKKKDNDKTNEVLPAMPAPLADKPLTEEEDKFCELYVSGGPLYAGNHRKCYEEVFGKGKNVPIASRLLLGRPHISARIREMIDSVQFDVETIATRLQVAETLKAVMSETSSAEYTDKFGVPLSPAPLRAVAVNAAKALMELYPIKCSQETKLRIDGGEGGVVFNVIVPQSTPHE
;
A
#
# COMPACT_ATOMS: atom_id res chain seq x y z
N MET A 1 15.96 -75.15 16.17
CA MET A 1 16.21 -74.89 17.61
C MET A 1 16.25 -73.38 17.82
N LYS A 2 15.24 -72.80 18.53
CA LYS A 2 15.23 -71.47 19.20
C LYS A 2 15.35 -70.23 18.28
N LYS A 3 14.58 -69.13 18.37
CA LYS A 3 13.62 -68.49 19.31
C LYS A 3 12.86 -67.42 18.45
N LYS A 4 11.54 -67.44 18.30
CA LYS A 4 10.50 -66.63 19.00
C LYS A 4 10.98 -65.35 19.71
N ASP A 5 10.45 -64.19 19.28
CA ASP A 5 9.83 -63.08 20.06
C ASP A 5 9.61 -61.89 19.10
N ASN A 6 8.41 -61.59 18.59
CA ASN A 6 7.23 -60.93 19.18
C ASN A 6 7.32 -59.38 19.25
N ASP A 7 6.28 -58.74 18.70
CA ASP A 7 5.64 -57.48 19.11
C ASP A 7 5.99 -56.13 18.45
N LYS A 8 4.90 -55.37 18.23
CA LYS A 8 4.71 -53.94 17.94
C LYS A 8 4.80 -53.41 16.51
N THR A 9 3.63 -53.46 15.87
CA THR A 9 2.91 -52.27 15.38
C THR A 9 3.51 -50.94 15.81
N ASN A 10 3.98 -50.17 14.84
CA ASN A 10 4.11 -48.73 14.98
C ASN A 10 3.42 -48.11 13.75
N GLU A 11 2.21 -47.61 13.96
CA GLU A 11 1.51 -46.76 13.00
C GLU A 11 2.36 -45.51 12.76
N VAL A 12 3.14 -45.52 11.68
CA VAL A 12 3.79 -44.31 11.19
C VAL A 12 2.72 -43.53 10.44
N LEU A 13 2.10 -42.60 11.17
CA LEU A 13 1.36 -41.46 10.63
C LEU A 13 2.06 -40.94 9.36
N PRO A 14 1.38 -40.83 8.21
CA PRO A 14 2.03 -40.27 7.03
C PRO A 14 2.39 -38.83 7.35
N ALA A 15 3.68 -38.58 7.16
CA ALA A 15 4.35 -37.32 7.35
C ALA A 15 3.56 -36.14 6.76
N MET A 16 3.61 -35.04 7.50
CA MET A 16 3.20 -33.71 7.06
C MET A 16 3.54 -33.50 5.58
N PRO A 17 2.60 -33.01 4.75
CA PRO A 17 2.91 -32.78 3.35
C PRO A 17 4.03 -31.74 3.27
N ALA A 18 5.12 -32.17 2.63
CA ALA A 18 6.30 -31.38 2.33
C ALA A 18 5.93 -30.01 1.72
N PRO A 19 6.77 -28.97 1.89
CA PRO A 19 6.58 -27.70 1.20
C PRO A 19 6.60 -28.00 -0.30
N LEU A 20 5.44 -27.81 -0.94
CA LEU A 20 5.24 -28.15 -2.34
C LEU A 20 6.08 -27.19 -3.19
N ALA A 21 7.19 -27.73 -3.68
CA ALA A 21 8.04 -27.22 -4.74
C ALA A 21 7.42 -26.10 -5.58
N ASP A 22 8.07 -24.94 -5.53
CA ASP A 22 7.87 -23.77 -6.37
C ASP A 22 7.95 -24.17 -7.85
N LYS A 23 6.82 -24.56 -8.44
CA LYS A 23 6.64 -24.37 -9.88
C LYS A 23 6.37 -22.88 -10.06
N PRO A 24 7.21 -22.15 -10.80
CA PRO A 24 6.92 -20.76 -11.10
C PRO A 24 5.57 -20.73 -11.79
N LEU A 25 4.65 -19.90 -11.27
CA LEU A 25 3.35 -19.69 -11.90
C LEU A 25 3.60 -19.30 -13.35
N THR A 26 2.89 -19.96 -14.27
CA THR A 26 2.87 -19.48 -15.65
C THR A 26 2.23 -18.10 -15.70
N GLU A 27 2.64 -17.25 -16.64
CA GLU A 27 2.08 -15.89 -16.76
C GLU A 27 0.55 -15.90 -16.94
N GLU A 28 0.01 -16.97 -17.52
CA GLU A 28 -1.44 -17.21 -17.67
C GLU A 28 -2.09 -17.49 -16.31
N GLU A 29 -1.47 -18.34 -15.48
CA GLU A 29 -1.96 -18.66 -14.13
C GLU A 29 -1.93 -17.44 -13.20
N ASP A 30 -0.92 -16.57 -13.28
CA ASP A 30 -0.85 -15.35 -12.46
C ASP A 30 -1.93 -14.33 -12.89
N LYS A 31 -2.13 -14.14 -14.20
CA LYS A 31 -3.25 -13.32 -14.72
C LYS A 31 -4.61 -13.86 -14.28
N PHE A 32 -4.79 -15.18 -14.24
CA PHE A 32 -6.02 -15.78 -13.72
C PHE A 32 -6.23 -15.45 -12.24
N CYS A 33 -5.18 -15.57 -11.42
CA CYS A 33 -5.26 -15.26 -10.00
C CYS A 33 -5.56 -13.78 -9.77
N GLU A 34 -4.89 -12.88 -10.51
CA GLU A 34 -5.12 -11.44 -10.46
C GLU A 34 -6.57 -11.12 -10.80
N LEU A 35 -7.08 -11.57 -11.96
CA LEU A 35 -8.46 -11.33 -12.38
C LEU A 35 -9.49 -11.92 -11.40
N TYR A 36 -9.17 -13.04 -10.76
CA TYR A 36 -10.05 -13.67 -9.77
C TYR A 36 -10.16 -12.86 -8.47
N VAL A 37 -9.11 -12.13 -8.08
CA VAL A 37 -9.08 -11.30 -6.85
C VAL A 37 -9.50 -9.86 -7.15
N SER A 38 -8.97 -9.24 -8.20
CA SER A 38 -9.13 -7.81 -8.53
C SER A 38 -10.09 -7.52 -9.69
N GLY A 39 -10.59 -8.53 -10.41
CA GLY A 39 -11.33 -8.38 -11.67
C GLY A 39 -12.75 -7.78 -11.59
N GLY A 40 -13.08 -7.02 -10.56
CA GLY A 40 -14.35 -6.33 -10.43
C GLY A 40 -15.58 -7.26 -10.42
N PRO A 41 -16.81 -6.73 -10.54
CA PRO A 41 -18.04 -7.50 -10.30
C PRO A 41 -18.27 -8.66 -11.27
N LEU A 42 -17.67 -8.61 -12.46
CA LEU A 42 -17.90 -9.61 -13.51
C LEU A 42 -16.97 -10.83 -13.38
N TYR A 43 -15.77 -10.64 -12.80
CA TYR A 43 -14.73 -11.67 -12.76
C TYR A 43 -14.33 -12.06 -11.34
N ALA A 44 -14.38 -11.15 -10.36
CA ALA A 44 -14.02 -11.45 -8.98
C ALA A 44 -14.86 -12.61 -8.41
N GLY A 45 -14.19 -13.65 -7.92
CA GLY A 45 -14.84 -14.87 -7.42
C GLY A 45 -15.47 -15.78 -8.50
N ASN A 46 -15.47 -15.38 -9.78
CA ASN A 46 -16.06 -16.15 -10.87
C ASN A 46 -15.01 -16.90 -11.68
N HIS A 47 -14.63 -18.08 -11.19
CA HIS A 47 -13.60 -18.92 -11.81
C HIS A 47 -13.89 -19.27 -13.28
N ARG A 48 -15.16 -19.31 -13.69
CA ARG A 48 -15.55 -19.70 -15.06
C ARG A 48 -15.20 -18.58 -16.03
N LYS A 49 -15.60 -17.36 -15.70
CA LYS A 49 -15.33 -16.19 -16.55
C LYS A 49 -13.85 -15.83 -16.57
N CYS A 50 -13.15 -15.93 -15.44
CA CYS A 50 -11.69 -15.73 -15.42
C CYS A 50 -10.95 -16.74 -16.29
N TYR A 51 -11.39 -18.00 -16.26
CA TYR A 51 -10.79 -19.03 -17.11
C TYR A 51 -11.08 -18.80 -18.59
N GLU A 52 -12.29 -18.36 -18.94
CA GLU A 52 -12.65 -18.03 -20.33
C GLU A 52 -11.84 -16.84 -20.89
N GLU A 53 -11.52 -15.85 -20.05
CA GLU A 53 -10.72 -14.67 -20.44
C GLU A 53 -9.25 -15.03 -20.67
N VAL A 54 -8.67 -15.87 -19.80
CA VAL A 54 -7.24 -16.20 -19.82
C VAL A 54 -6.92 -17.37 -20.75
N PHE A 55 -7.68 -18.46 -20.67
CA PHE A 55 -7.41 -19.72 -21.39
C PHE A 55 -8.35 -19.93 -22.60
N GLY A 56 -9.33 -19.05 -22.80
CA GLY A 56 -10.29 -19.13 -23.89
C GLY A 56 -11.50 -20.04 -23.63
N LYS A 57 -12.44 -20.03 -24.58
CA LYS A 57 -13.69 -20.80 -24.50
C LYS A 57 -13.50 -22.24 -24.98
N GLY A 58 -13.37 -23.18 -24.04
CA GLY A 58 -13.34 -24.62 -24.30
C GLY A 58 -14.67 -25.33 -24.03
N LYS A 59 -14.76 -26.63 -24.36
CA LYS A 59 -15.94 -27.47 -24.02
C LYS A 59 -16.09 -27.74 -22.52
N ASN A 60 -15.00 -27.70 -21.76
CA ASN A 60 -14.95 -28.11 -20.34
C ASN A 60 -14.52 -27.00 -19.37
N VAL A 61 -14.78 -25.73 -19.71
CA VAL A 61 -14.43 -24.55 -18.88
C VAL A 61 -14.77 -24.73 -17.40
N PRO A 62 -16.00 -25.07 -16.97
CA PRO A 62 -16.34 -25.10 -15.55
C PRO A 62 -15.59 -26.18 -14.75
N ILE A 63 -15.23 -27.28 -15.40
CA ILE A 63 -14.47 -28.38 -14.76
C ILE A 63 -13.00 -27.99 -14.70
N ALA A 64 -12.45 -27.47 -15.80
CA ALA A 64 -11.06 -27.04 -15.89
C ALA A 64 -10.75 -25.90 -14.92
N SER A 65 -11.64 -24.91 -14.78
CA SER A 65 -11.47 -23.79 -13.84
C SER A 65 -11.45 -24.26 -12.39
N ARG A 66 -12.33 -25.22 -12.04
CA ARG A 66 -12.39 -25.76 -10.68
C ARG A 66 -11.18 -26.63 -10.36
N LEU A 67 -10.68 -27.37 -11.34
CA LEU A 67 -9.44 -28.14 -11.21
C LEU A 67 -8.23 -27.20 -11.03
N LEU A 68 -8.19 -26.07 -11.73
CA LEU A 68 -7.13 -25.07 -11.61
C LEU A 68 -7.08 -24.47 -10.19
N LEU A 69 -8.24 -24.11 -9.63
CA LEU A 69 -8.35 -23.63 -8.24
C LEU A 69 -7.98 -24.72 -7.21
N GLY A 70 -8.24 -25.99 -7.53
CA GLY A 70 -7.83 -27.11 -6.69
C GLY A 70 -6.32 -27.33 -6.63
N ARG A 71 -5.53 -26.66 -7.48
CA ARG A 71 -4.07 -26.74 -7.41
C ARG A 71 -3.55 -25.97 -6.20
N PRO A 72 -2.63 -26.57 -5.42
CA PRO A 72 -2.14 -25.96 -4.17
C PRO A 72 -1.36 -24.66 -4.38
N HIS A 73 -0.59 -24.54 -5.48
CA HIS A 73 0.15 -23.31 -5.79
C HIS A 73 -0.77 -22.14 -6.19
N ILE A 74 -1.82 -22.40 -6.96
CA ILE A 74 -2.81 -21.39 -7.37
C ILE A 74 -3.61 -20.90 -6.15
N SER A 75 -4.12 -21.83 -5.35
CA SER A 75 -4.87 -21.48 -4.13
C SER A 75 -4.01 -20.76 -3.09
N ALA A 76 -2.73 -21.11 -2.96
CA ALA A 76 -1.79 -20.39 -2.11
C ALA A 76 -1.58 -18.95 -2.58
N ARG A 77 -1.35 -18.74 -3.89
CA ARG A 77 -1.18 -17.41 -4.49
C ARG A 77 -2.43 -16.53 -4.35
N ILE A 78 -3.62 -17.09 -4.59
CA ILE A 78 -4.87 -16.37 -4.41
C ILE A 78 -5.05 -15.95 -2.94
N ARG A 79 -4.73 -16.84 -1.99
CA ARG A 79 -4.80 -16.50 -0.56
C ARG A 79 -3.83 -15.37 -0.21
N GLU A 80 -2.58 -15.46 -0.65
CA GLU A 80 -1.58 -14.41 -0.45
C GLU A 80 -2.05 -13.04 -0.98
N MET A 81 -2.62 -13.00 -2.19
CA MET A 81 -3.16 -11.77 -2.77
C MET A 81 -4.38 -11.23 -2.02
N ILE A 82 -5.25 -12.11 -1.52
CA ILE A 82 -6.38 -11.68 -0.68
C ILE A 82 -5.86 -11.08 0.63
N ASP A 83 -4.90 -11.75 1.28
CA ASP A 83 -4.31 -11.29 2.54
C ASP A 83 -3.58 -9.95 2.34
N SER A 84 -2.86 -9.77 1.23
CA SER A 84 -2.19 -8.51 0.92
C SER A 84 -3.17 -7.36 0.68
N VAL A 85 -4.25 -7.60 -0.09
CA VAL A 85 -5.29 -6.58 -0.33
C VAL A 85 -6.02 -6.23 0.96
N GLN A 86 -6.34 -7.21 1.79
CA GLN A 86 -6.95 -6.96 3.10
C GLN A 86 -6.04 -6.13 4.00
N PHE A 87 -4.76 -6.51 4.07
CA PHE A 87 -3.76 -5.75 4.82
C PHE A 87 -3.65 -4.30 4.34
N ASP A 88 -3.66 -4.07 3.03
CA ASP A 88 -3.63 -2.72 2.46
C ASP A 88 -4.86 -1.91 2.85
N VAL A 89 -6.06 -2.49 2.75
CA VAL A 89 -7.32 -1.81 3.12
C VAL A 89 -7.36 -1.49 4.62
N GLU A 90 -7.00 -2.44 5.47
CA GLU A 90 -6.93 -2.25 6.93
C GLU A 90 -5.89 -1.20 7.32
N THR A 91 -4.73 -1.23 6.67
CA THR A 91 -3.65 -0.26 6.87
C THR A 91 -4.10 1.13 6.43
N ILE A 92 -4.76 1.26 5.28
CA ILE A 92 -5.30 2.54 4.79
C ILE A 92 -6.37 3.07 5.74
N ALA A 93 -7.32 2.23 6.17
CA ALA A 93 -8.36 2.61 7.11
C ALA A 93 -7.78 3.11 8.45
N THR A 94 -6.80 2.38 8.99
CA THR A 94 -6.10 2.77 10.22
C THR A 94 -5.35 4.08 10.04
N ARG A 95 -4.65 4.25 8.92
CA ARG A 95 -3.95 5.52 8.60
C ARG A 95 -4.91 6.69 8.45
N LEU A 96 -6.11 6.48 7.91
CA LEU A 96 -7.13 7.52 7.81
C LEU A 96 -7.68 7.90 9.19
N GLN A 97 -7.97 6.91 10.03
CA GLN A 97 -8.43 7.13 11.41
C GLN A 97 -7.39 7.89 12.24
N VAL A 98 -6.11 7.48 12.17
CA VAL A 98 -5.01 8.19 12.84
C VAL A 98 -4.83 9.60 12.27
N ALA A 99 -5.07 9.81 10.98
CA ALA A 99 -4.97 11.13 10.39
C ALA A 99 -6.06 12.09 10.91
N GLU A 100 -7.28 11.58 11.07
CA GLU A 100 -8.40 12.37 11.61
C GLU A 100 -8.15 12.78 13.05
N THR A 101 -7.65 11.86 13.90
CA THR A 101 -7.32 12.19 15.29
C THR A 101 -6.18 13.20 15.38
N LEU A 102 -5.13 13.06 14.57
CA LEU A 102 -4.05 14.04 14.52
C LEU A 102 -4.51 15.42 14.05
N LYS A 103 -5.44 15.48 13.08
CA LYS A 103 -6.06 16.75 12.66
C LYS A 103 -6.89 17.39 13.78
N ALA A 104 -7.66 16.59 14.53
CA ALA A 104 -8.43 17.07 15.67
C ALA A 104 -7.52 17.63 16.77
N VAL A 105 -6.48 16.89 17.17
CA VAL A 105 -5.47 17.32 18.15
C VAL A 105 -4.78 18.60 17.69
N MET A 106 -4.41 18.69 16.42
CA MET A 106 -3.77 19.89 15.87
C MET A 106 -4.69 21.10 15.93
N SER A 107 -5.98 20.95 15.59
CA SER A 107 -6.97 22.04 15.68
C SER A 107 -7.16 22.50 17.13
N GLU A 108 -7.39 21.57 18.05
CA GLU A 108 -7.62 21.86 19.47
C GLU A 108 -6.41 22.55 20.12
N THR A 109 -5.22 21.98 19.94
CA THR A 109 -3.97 22.50 20.54
C THR A 109 -3.44 23.76 19.87
N SER A 110 -3.99 24.15 18.71
CA SER A 110 -3.65 25.40 18.02
C SER A 110 -4.37 26.64 18.56
N SER A 111 -5.49 26.47 19.28
CA SER A 111 -6.27 27.57 19.84
C SER A 111 -6.52 27.44 21.34
N ALA A 112 -6.32 26.27 21.94
CA ALA A 112 -6.55 26.06 23.37
C ALA A 112 -5.62 26.93 24.24
N GLU A 113 -6.19 27.42 25.33
CA GLU A 113 -5.55 28.18 26.40
C GLU A 113 -6.04 27.62 27.74
N TYR A 114 -5.14 27.40 28.69
CA TYR A 114 -5.47 26.85 30.00
C TYR A 114 -5.01 27.77 31.12
N THR A 115 -5.68 27.68 32.25
CA THR A 115 -5.35 28.42 33.47
C THR A 115 -5.07 27.44 34.61
N ASP A 116 -4.10 27.77 35.46
CA ASP A 116 -3.85 27.02 36.69
C ASP A 116 -5.00 27.22 37.71
N LYS A 117 -5.06 26.40 38.76
CA LYS A 117 -6.05 26.44 39.85
C LYS A 117 -6.13 27.79 40.58
N PHE A 118 -5.10 28.61 40.44
CA PHE A 118 -5.03 29.97 41.00
C PHE A 118 -5.44 31.06 39.99
N GLY A 119 -5.92 30.69 38.80
CA GLY A 119 -6.37 31.62 37.75
C GLY A 119 -5.25 32.21 36.88
N VAL A 120 -4.01 31.75 37.04
CA VAL A 120 -2.88 32.22 36.24
C VAL A 120 -2.89 31.51 34.87
N PRO A 121 -2.85 32.24 33.74
CA PRO A 121 -2.79 31.65 32.41
C PRO A 121 -1.47 30.88 32.23
N LEU A 122 -1.57 29.64 31.77
CA LEU A 122 -0.44 28.81 31.41
C LEU A 122 0.08 29.21 30.02
N SER A 123 1.40 29.09 29.82
CA SER A 123 1.99 29.36 28.51
C SER A 123 1.39 28.43 27.45
N PRO A 124 0.99 28.94 26.27
CA PRO A 124 0.48 28.11 25.19
C PRO A 124 1.59 27.35 24.44
N ALA A 125 2.87 27.67 24.69
CA ALA A 125 4.00 27.08 23.97
C ALA A 125 4.02 25.53 23.97
N PRO A 126 3.72 24.83 25.07
CA PRO A 126 3.64 23.36 25.07
C PRO A 126 2.55 22.82 24.14
N LEU A 127 1.38 23.46 24.06
CA LEU A 127 0.29 23.04 23.17
C LEU A 127 0.65 23.27 21.70
N ARG A 128 1.28 24.42 21.39
CA ARG A 128 1.75 24.70 20.03
C ARG A 128 2.83 23.71 19.58
N ALA A 129 3.69 23.25 20.50
CA ALA A 129 4.66 22.19 20.21
C ALA A 129 3.98 20.85 19.87
N VAL A 130 2.91 20.48 20.58
CA VAL A 130 2.10 19.29 20.27
C VAL A 130 1.46 19.40 18.88
N ALA A 131 0.92 20.57 18.52
CA ALA A 131 0.37 20.81 17.18
C ALA A 131 1.42 20.59 16.07
N VAL A 132 2.64 21.11 16.25
CA VAL A 132 3.74 20.93 15.28
C VAL A 132 4.18 19.46 15.19
N ASN A 133 4.22 18.74 16.30
CA ASN A 133 4.54 17.31 16.31
C ASN A 133 3.45 16.48 15.62
N ALA A 134 2.18 16.80 15.83
CA ALA A 134 1.07 16.15 15.14
C ALA A 134 1.12 16.40 13.63
N ALA A 135 1.43 17.64 13.22
CA ALA A 135 1.64 17.99 11.81
C ALA A 135 2.80 17.19 11.20
N LYS A 136 3.91 17.03 11.92
CA LYS A 136 5.05 16.22 11.48
C LYS A 136 4.67 14.75 11.30
N ALA A 137 3.95 14.16 12.26
CA ALA A 137 3.47 12.79 12.14
C ALA A 137 2.54 12.60 10.92
N LEU A 138 1.67 13.58 10.63
CA LEU A 138 0.84 13.57 9.42
C LEU A 138 1.68 13.61 8.13
N MET A 139 2.76 14.38 8.10
CA MET A 139 3.68 14.42 6.96
C MET A 139 4.44 13.09 6.79
N GLU A 140 4.77 12.39 7.87
CA GLU A 140 5.41 11.07 7.81
C GLU A 140 4.43 9.98 7.34
N LEU A 141 3.16 10.04 7.77
CA LEU A 141 2.11 9.11 7.30
C LEU A 141 1.72 9.36 5.83
N TYR A 142 1.66 10.62 5.41
CA TYR A 142 1.32 11.04 4.05
C TYR A 142 2.42 11.96 3.52
N PRO A 143 3.56 11.39 3.08
CA PRO A 143 4.63 12.19 2.54
C PRO A 143 4.10 12.98 1.34
N ILE A 144 4.02 14.29 1.53
CA ILE A 144 3.71 15.22 0.44
C ILE A 144 4.89 15.09 -0.51
N LYS A 145 4.66 14.49 -1.68
CA LYS A 145 5.62 14.54 -2.78
C LYS A 145 5.68 15.98 -3.24
N CYS A 146 6.50 16.80 -2.57
CA CYS A 146 6.92 18.08 -3.11
C CYS A 146 7.66 17.74 -4.41
N SER A 147 6.96 17.82 -5.54
CA SER A 147 7.62 17.91 -6.84
C SER A 147 8.62 19.04 -6.68
N GLN A 148 9.89 18.68 -6.81
CA GLN A 148 11.04 19.55 -6.60
C GLN A 148 10.71 20.94 -7.10
N GLU A 149 10.96 21.95 -6.25
CA GLU A 149 11.17 23.31 -6.76
C GLU A 149 12.02 23.18 -8.00
N THR A 150 11.55 23.75 -9.12
CA THR A 150 12.36 23.90 -10.33
C THR A 150 13.58 24.70 -9.90
N LYS A 151 14.61 23.99 -9.46
CA LYS A 151 15.93 24.51 -9.21
C LYS A 151 16.41 24.85 -10.61
N LEU A 152 16.09 26.06 -11.07
CA LEU A 152 16.83 26.74 -12.11
C LEU A 152 18.26 26.77 -11.61
N ARG A 153 18.99 25.69 -11.88
CA ARG A 153 20.43 25.69 -11.90
C ARG A 153 20.77 26.68 -13.01
N ILE A 154 21.06 27.91 -12.60
CA ILE A 154 21.99 28.75 -13.35
C ILE A 154 23.34 28.06 -13.17
N ASP A 155 23.51 26.93 -13.85
CA ASP A 155 24.84 26.44 -14.17
C ASP A 155 25.42 27.49 -15.11
N GLY A 156 26.57 28.06 -14.72
CA GLY A 156 27.28 29.10 -15.45
C GLY A 156 27.86 28.59 -16.76
N GLY A 157 27.03 28.07 -17.66
CA GLY A 157 27.37 27.76 -19.04
C GLY A 157 26.99 28.92 -19.94
N GLU A 158 27.97 29.75 -20.30
CA GLU A 158 28.12 30.61 -21.51
C GLU A 158 26.86 31.18 -22.21
N GLY A 159 25.77 31.41 -21.52
CA GLY A 159 24.53 31.99 -22.05
C GLY A 159 24.06 33.13 -21.15
N GLY A 160 24.83 34.21 -21.12
CA GLY A 160 24.50 35.39 -20.32
C GLY A 160 23.11 35.93 -20.68
N VAL A 161 22.23 36.02 -19.68
CA VAL A 161 20.92 36.66 -19.82
C VAL A 161 21.16 38.17 -19.92
N VAL A 162 21.05 38.72 -21.13
CA VAL A 162 21.15 40.17 -21.37
C VAL A 162 19.79 40.81 -21.11
N PHE A 163 19.71 41.66 -20.10
CA PHE A 163 18.55 42.52 -19.86
C PHE A 163 18.71 43.81 -20.68
N ASN A 164 17.93 43.96 -21.74
CA ASN A 164 17.81 45.24 -22.42
C ASN A 164 16.95 46.18 -21.58
N VAL A 165 17.61 47.05 -20.81
CA VAL A 165 16.94 48.11 -20.05
C VAL A 165 16.66 49.28 -21.01
N ILE A 166 15.38 49.55 -21.27
CA ILE A 166 14.94 50.73 -22.02
C ILE A 166 14.67 51.84 -21.01
N VAL A 167 15.49 52.88 -21.02
CA VAL A 167 15.26 54.09 -20.21
C VAL A 167 14.51 55.11 -21.08
N PRO A 168 13.29 55.53 -20.71
CA PRO A 168 12.58 56.57 -21.44
C PRO A 168 13.32 57.91 -21.32
N GLN A 169 13.56 58.58 -22.45
CA GLN A 169 14.16 59.91 -22.44
C GLN A 169 13.13 60.94 -21.98
N SER A 170 13.48 61.71 -20.97
CA SER A 170 12.74 62.91 -20.58
C SER A 170 12.89 63.97 -21.67
N THR A 171 11.83 64.24 -22.42
CA THR A 171 11.76 65.39 -23.31
C THR A 171 11.81 66.69 -22.49
N PRO A 172 12.73 67.63 -22.75
CA PRO A 172 12.67 68.95 -22.15
C PRO A 172 11.42 69.67 -22.67
N HIS A 173 10.51 69.99 -21.76
CA HIS A 173 9.43 70.93 -22.03
C HIS A 173 10.03 72.35 -22.06
N GLU A 174 9.97 72.99 -23.22
CA GLU A 174 10.10 74.45 -23.37
C GLU A 174 8.79 75.15 -22.96
#